data_AF-A0A5D6Y5K2-F1
#
_entry.id   AF-A0A5D6Y5K2-F1
#
_cell.length_a   1.000
_cell.length_b   1.000
_cell.length_c   1.000
_cell.angle_alpha   90.00
_cell.angle_beta   90.00
_cell.angle_gamma   90.00
#
_symmetry.space_group_name_H-M   'P 1'
#
loop_
_entity.id
_entity.type
_entity.pdbx_description
1 polymer ?
#
loop_
_entity_poly.entity_id
_entity_poly.type
_entity_poly.pdbx_seq_one_letter_code
_entity_poly.pdbx_strand_id
1 'polypeptide(L)'
;MRAAELLYVHGGLLLLLVSSILHVIATAAQVGTWSACTLEAASDGFPSPSAQCASAIVPLCAGGICIDPDGQTITLFLKRILATSSIPTNRTPARNVWVVPDRG
;
A
#
# COMPACT_ATOMS: atom_id res chain seq x y z
N MET A 1 -57.01 26.76 -0.57
CA MET A 1 -56.34 25.47 -0.83
C MET A 1 -55.15 25.75 -1.76
N ARG A 2 -53.93 25.35 -1.39
CA ARG A 2 -52.60 25.52 -2.07
C ARG A 2 -51.61 26.33 -1.23
N ALA A 3 -50.97 25.69 -0.25
CA ALA A 3 -49.73 26.22 0.36
C ALA A 3 -48.93 25.17 1.18
N ALA A 4 -49.16 23.87 1.02
CA ALA A 4 -48.60 22.86 1.94
C ALA A 4 -47.67 21.81 1.30
N GLU A 5 -47.44 21.85 -0.01
CA GLU A 5 -46.77 20.72 -0.71
C GLU A 5 -45.34 21.03 -1.22
N LEU A 6 -44.80 22.23 -0.99
CA LEU A 6 -43.50 22.64 -1.56
C LEU A 6 -42.30 22.57 -0.61
N LEU A 7 -42.51 22.29 0.69
CA LEU A 7 -41.42 22.30 1.68
C LEU A 7 -40.74 20.94 1.90
N TYR A 8 -41.28 19.84 1.37
CA TYR A 8 -40.75 18.50 1.63
C TYR A 8 -39.61 18.08 0.69
N VAL A 9 -39.51 18.68 -0.49
CA VAL A 9 -38.57 18.25 -1.55
C VAL A 9 -37.14 18.78 -1.31
N HIS A 10 -36.97 19.87 -0.57
CA HIS A 10 -35.65 20.47 -0.34
C HIS A 10 -34.88 19.92 0.88
N GLY A 11 -35.56 19.29 1.85
CA GLY A 11 -34.90 18.72 3.04
C GLY A 11 -34.18 17.40 2.78
N GLY A 12 -34.74 16.54 1.92
CA GLY A 12 -34.18 15.22 1.62
C GLY A 12 -32.96 15.25 0.70
N LEU A 13 -32.88 16.24 -0.20
CA LEU A 13 -31.79 16.35 -1.17
C LEU A 13 -30.47 16.80 -0.52
N LEU A 14 -30.54 17.61 0.55
CA LEU A 14 -29.35 18.10 1.26
C LEU A 14 -28.67 16.98 2.07
N LEU A 15 -29.45 16.03 2.61
CA LEU A 15 -28.94 14.88 3.37
C LEU A 15 -28.25 13.83 2.49
N LEU A 16 -28.65 13.68 1.23
CA LEU A 16 -28.03 12.74 0.29
C LEU A 16 -26.64 13.20 -0.18
N LEU A 17 -26.38 14.52 -0.25
CA LEU A 17 -25.09 15.04 -0.69
C LEU A 17 -23.96 14.88 0.33
N VAL A 18 -24.27 14.81 1.63
CA VAL A 18 -23.25 14.63 2.69
C VAL A 18 -22.79 13.16 2.76
N SER A 19 -23.61 12.21 2.31
CA SER A 19 -23.32 10.78 2.45
C SER A 19 -22.34 10.24 1.40
N SER A 20 -22.06 10.97 0.31
CA SER A 20 -21.18 10.52 -0.78
C SER A 20 -19.69 10.83 -0.57
N ILE A 21 -19.31 11.41 0.58
CA ILE A 21 -17.92 11.81 0.86
C ILE A 21 -17.29 10.97 1.99
N LEU A 22 -17.69 9.70 2.16
CA LEU A 22 -16.77 8.72 2.77
C LEU A 22 -15.81 8.26 1.68
N HIS A 23 -14.91 9.16 1.28
CA HIS A 23 -13.72 8.78 0.54
C HIS A 23 -12.91 7.88 1.45
N VAL A 24 -12.85 6.58 1.13
CA VAL A 24 -11.84 5.69 1.68
C VAL A 24 -10.50 6.23 1.20
N ILE A 25 -9.85 7.04 2.04
CA ILE A 25 -8.49 7.50 1.79
C ILE A 25 -7.62 6.26 1.98
N ALA A 26 -7.34 5.55 0.89
CA ALA A 26 -6.34 4.49 0.91
C ALA A 26 -4.99 5.13 1.27
N THR A 27 -4.56 4.98 2.51
CA THR A 27 -3.21 5.36 2.93
C THR A 27 -2.22 4.51 2.14
N ALA A 28 -1.44 5.17 1.29
CA ALA A 28 -0.34 4.52 0.59
C ALA A 28 0.63 3.91 1.61
N ALA A 29 1.16 2.72 1.31
CA ALA A 29 2.12 2.02 2.16
C ALA A 29 3.30 2.95 2.52
N GLN A 30 3.51 3.18 3.81
CA GLN A 30 4.60 4.01 4.29
C GLN A 30 5.83 3.13 4.52
N VAL A 31 6.74 3.13 3.55
CA VAL A 31 8.04 2.46 3.70
C VAL A 31 8.98 3.38 4.48
N GLY A 32 9.54 2.86 5.57
CA GLY A 32 10.54 3.57 6.38
C GLY A 32 11.88 3.73 5.68
N THR A 33 12.84 4.31 6.39
CA THR A 33 14.20 4.51 5.88
C THR A 33 14.90 3.18 5.66
N TRP A 34 15.59 3.06 4.52
CA TRP A 34 16.43 1.92 4.21
C TRP A 34 17.77 1.99 4.95
N SER A 35 18.16 0.91 5.63
CA SER A 35 19.45 0.78 6.32
C SER A 35 20.17 -0.50 5.92
N ALA A 36 21.49 -0.53 6.06
CA ALA A 36 22.30 -1.72 5.76
C ALA A 36 21.92 -2.87 6.70
N CYS A 37 21.84 -4.10 6.17
CA CYS A 37 21.50 -5.29 6.95
C CYS A 37 22.07 -6.58 6.33
N THR A 38 22.01 -7.67 7.09
CA THR A 38 22.43 -9.00 6.64
C THR A 38 21.29 -9.74 5.95
N LEU A 39 21.58 -10.40 4.82
CA LEU A 39 20.65 -11.29 4.15
C LEU A 39 20.79 -12.71 4.75
N GLU A 40 20.03 -13.00 5.80
CA GLU A 40 20.08 -14.29 6.54
C GLU A 40 19.64 -15.54 5.74
N ALA A 41 19.35 -15.38 4.43
CA ALA A 41 18.91 -16.45 3.54
C ALA A 41 19.64 -16.43 2.18
N ALA A 42 20.85 -15.87 2.10
CA ALA A 42 21.68 -16.07 0.91
C ALA A 42 22.04 -17.56 0.83
N SER A 43 21.45 -18.28 -0.13
CA SER A 43 21.81 -19.67 -0.40
C SER A 43 23.31 -19.78 -0.66
N ASP A 44 23.93 -20.87 -0.18
CA ASP A 44 25.35 -21.16 -0.37
C ASP A 44 25.75 -20.92 -1.84
N GLY A 45 26.58 -19.91 -2.09
CA GLY A 45 27.07 -19.56 -3.43
C GLY A 45 26.69 -18.16 -3.94
N PHE A 46 25.81 -17.42 -3.26
CA PHE A 46 25.67 -15.98 -3.53
C PHE A 46 26.66 -15.17 -2.70
N PRO A 47 27.53 -14.34 -3.31
CA PRO A 47 28.37 -13.43 -2.53
C PRO A 47 27.44 -12.53 -1.73
N SER A 48 27.56 -12.53 -0.39
CA SER A 48 26.68 -11.78 0.52
C SER A 48 26.47 -10.36 0.00
N PRO A 49 25.34 -10.10 -0.69
CA PRO A 49 25.15 -8.80 -1.30
C PRO A 49 24.93 -7.79 -0.18
N SER A 50 25.40 -6.56 -0.35
CA SER A 50 25.05 -5.46 0.56
C SER A 50 23.55 -5.24 0.51
N ALA A 51 22.83 -5.87 1.43
CA ALA A 51 21.39 -5.78 1.51
C ALA A 51 20.99 -4.52 2.27
N GLN A 52 19.81 -4.01 1.91
CA GLN A 52 19.16 -2.94 2.65
C GLN A 52 17.82 -3.43 3.16
N CYS A 53 17.50 -3.06 4.40
CA CYS A 53 16.26 -3.42 5.06
C CYS A 53 15.44 -2.18 5.37
N ALA A 54 14.12 -2.33 5.34
CA ALA A 54 13.18 -1.33 5.80
C ALA A 54 11.93 -2.02 6.35
N SER A 55 11.21 -1.31 7.22
CA SER A 55 9.86 -1.72 7.63
C SER A 55 8.83 -0.89 6.89
N ALA A 56 7.69 -1.49 6.56
CA ALA A 56 6.56 -0.79 5.99
C ALA A 56 5.31 -1.07 6.82
N ILE A 57 4.55 -0.03 7.15
CA ILE A 57 3.24 -0.17 7.80
C ILE A 57 2.20 -0.12 6.69
N VAL A 58 1.36 -1.17 6.63
CA VAL A 58 0.30 -1.30 5.64
C VAL A 58 -1.02 -1.64 6.34
N PRO A 59 -2.18 -1.26 5.77
CA PRO A 59 -3.46 -1.69 6.32
C PRO A 59 -3.57 -3.21 6.27
N LEU A 60 -4.19 -3.80 7.29
CA LEU A 60 -4.46 -5.23 7.33
C LEU A 60 -5.39 -5.63 6.17
N CYS A 61 -6.41 -4.80 5.91
CA CYS A 61 -7.33 -4.95 4.79
C CYS A 61 -7.05 -3.90 3.70
N ALA A 62 -6.65 -4.36 2.52
CA ALA A 62 -6.57 -3.51 1.33
C ALA A 62 -7.95 -3.38 0.67
N GLY A 63 -8.22 -2.21 0.10
CA GLY A 63 -9.54 -1.76 -0.37
C GLY A 63 -10.40 -2.84 -1.04
N GLY A 64 -11.57 -3.10 -0.46
CA GLY A 64 -12.58 -4.01 -0.99
C GLY A 64 -12.26 -5.50 -0.85
N ILE A 65 -11.06 -5.88 -0.39
CA ILE A 65 -10.70 -7.29 -0.16
C ILE A 65 -11.32 -7.81 1.13
N CYS A 66 -11.27 -7.01 2.19
CA CYS A 66 -11.92 -7.32 3.46
C CYS A 66 -12.35 -6.05 4.19
N ILE A 67 -13.25 -6.25 5.16
CA ILE A 67 -13.72 -5.19 6.06
C ILE A 67 -12.93 -5.32 7.35
N ASP A 68 -12.22 -4.26 7.69
CA ASP A 68 -11.53 -4.11 8.97
C ASP A 68 -12.09 -2.87 9.67
N PRO A 69 -13.11 -3.03 10.54
CA PRO A 69 -13.78 -1.91 11.18
C PRO A 69 -12.86 -1.13 12.13
N ASP A 70 -11.82 -1.79 12.63
CA ASP A 70 -10.87 -1.24 13.60
C ASP A 70 -9.66 -0.56 12.93
N GLY A 71 -9.56 -0.64 11.58
CA GLY A 71 -8.49 0.01 10.83
C GLY A 71 -7.09 -0.46 11.23
N GLN A 72 -6.95 -1.76 11.51
CA GLN A 72 -5.71 -2.38 11.92
C GLN A 72 -4.66 -2.32 10.81
N THR A 73 -3.41 -2.41 11.25
CA THR A 73 -2.25 -2.40 10.36
C THR A 73 -1.33 -3.57 10.68
N ILE A 74 -0.54 -3.94 9.69
CA ILE A 74 0.53 -4.92 9.84
C ILE A 74 1.86 -4.28 9.45
N THR A 75 2.93 -4.75 10.09
CA THR A 75 4.30 -4.36 9.76
C THR A 75 4.89 -5.39 8.82
N LEU A 76 5.23 -4.98 7.61
CA LEU A 76 6.01 -5.75 6.67
C LEU A 76 7.50 -5.48 6.88
N PHE A 77 8.31 -6.52 6.88
CA PHE A 77 9.77 -6.41 6.85
C PHE A 77 10.25 -6.66 5.42
N LEU A 78 10.92 -5.66 4.85
CA LEU A 78 11.40 -5.68 3.47
C LEU A 78 12.92 -5.80 3.46
N LYS A 79 13.43 -6.65 2.58
CA LYS A 79 14.87 -6.73 2.25
C LYS A 79 15.02 -6.46 0.76
N ARG A 80 16.03 -5.67 0.37
CA ARG A 80 16.37 -5.43 -1.04
C ARG A 80 17.86 -5.55 -1.28
N ILE A 81 18.20 -5.93 -2.51
CA ILE A 81 19.56 -5.90 -3.04
C ILE A 81 19.55 -4.88 -4.18
N LEU A 82 20.48 -3.93 -4.16
CA LEU A 82 20.58 -2.93 -5.22
C LEU A 82 21.16 -3.56 -6.50
N ALA A 83 20.60 -3.19 -7.65
CA ALA A 83 21.16 -3.59 -8.93
C ALA A 83 22.56 -3.01 -9.10
N THR A 84 23.50 -3.85 -9.55
CA THR A 84 24.92 -3.49 -9.72
C THR A 84 25.27 -3.08 -11.15
N SER A 85 24.45 -3.44 -12.14
CA SER A 85 24.69 -3.12 -13.54
C SER A 85 23.94 -1.87 -13.98
N SER A 86 24.63 -1.01 -14.73
CA SER A 86 23.99 0.07 -15.46
C SER A 86 23.21 -0.52 -16.64
N ILE A 87 22.01 -0.01 -16.83
CA ILE A 87 21.11 -0.51 -17.86
C ILE A 87 21.53 0.10 -19.19
N PRO A 88 21.76 -0.72 -20.25
CA PRO A 88 22.14 -0.18 -21.55
C PRO A 88 21.07 0.81 -22.02
N THR A 89 21.51 1.91 -22.64
CA THR A 89 20.69 3.07 -23.02
C THR A 89 19.47 2.73 -23.89
N ASN A 90 19.42 1.53 -24.46
CA ASN A 90 18.33 1.02 -25.29
C ASN A 90 17.36 0.07 -24.56
N ARG A 91 17.36 0.03 -23.23
CA ARG A 91 16.38 -0.74 -22.45
C ARG A 91 15.76 0.09 -21.34
N THR A 92 14.46 -0.08 -21.15
CA THR A 92 13.78 0.44 -19.96
C THR A 92 14.16 -0.39 -18.75
N PRO A 93 14.60 0.23 -17.64
CA PRO A 93 14.84 -0.48 -16.40
C PRO A 93 13.62 -1.24 -15.88
N ALA A 94 13.77 -2.52 -15.56
CA ALA A 94 12.91 -3.12 -14.55
C ALA A 94 13.25 -2.44 -13.22
N ARG A 95 12.30 -1.68 -12.65
CA ARG A 95 12.56 -0.87 -11.45
C ARG A 95 12.81 -1.73 -10.21
N ASN A 96 12.06 -2.83 -10.06
CA ASN A 96 12.18 -3.78 -8.95
C ASN A 96 11.78 -5.19 -9.42
N VAL A 97 12.43 -6.22 -8.85
CA VAL A 97 11.99 -7.62 -8.94
C VAL A 97 11.57 -8.03 -7.53
N TRP A 98 10.34 -8.52 -7.37
CA TRP A 98 9.81 -8.98 -6.10
C TRP A 98 9.87 -10.49 -6.03
N VAL A 99 10.44 -11.00 -4.94
CA VAL A 99 10.42 -12.42 -4.60
C VAL A 99 9.53 -12.55 -3.36
N VAL A 100 8.41 -13.24 -3.51
CA VAL A 100 7.51 -13.58 -2.42
C VAL A 100 7.70 -15.07 -2.18
N PRO A 101 8.37 -15.49 -1.09
CA PRO A 101 8.50 -16.90 -0.79
C PRO A 101 7.12 -17.50 -0.53
N ASP A 102 6.91 -18.74 -0.95
CA ASP A 102 5.72 -19.47 -0.58
C ASP A 102 5.66 -19.65 0.94
N ARG A 103 4.45 -19.73 1.49
CA ARG A 103 4.27 -20.05 2.91
C ARG A 103 4.54 -21.54 3.09
N GLY A 104 5.80 -21.89 3.33
CA GLY A 104 6.21 -23.22 3.78
C GLY A 104 5.57 -23.61 5.10
#